data_AF-A0A1L1PK73-F1
#
_entry.id   AF-A0A1L1PK73-F1
#
_cell.length_a   1.000
_cell.length_b   1.000
_cell.length_c   1.000
_cell.angle_alpha   90.00
_cell.angle_beta   90.00
_cell.angle_gamma   90.00
#
_symmetry.space_group_name_H-M   'P 1'
#
loop_
_entity.id
_entity.type
_entity.pdbx_description
1 polymer ?
#
loop_
_entity_poly.entity_id
_entity_poly.type
_entity_poly.pdbx_seq_one_letter_code
_entity_poly.pdbx_strand_id
1 'polypeptide(L)'
;MRASIYRLRASGVPLPQPQTPVVGDFRLTKEKRGDETMKVARLLGDSKLEALPPLMKADVTVVSEYGMVVHGIEAHSRGGLKSSVRWGPQTWWVFILTEHAIERFESENPLETMADEFRSTSSIGRARKPPG
;
A
#
# COMPACT_ATOMS: atom_id res chain seq x y z
N MET A 1 -7.90 -11.34 -4.80
CA MET A 1 -6.50 -11.22 -5.24
C MET A 1 -5.65 -11.27 -3.98
N ARG A 2 -4.71 -12.21 -3.85
CA ARG A 2 -3.83 -12.26 -2.68
C ARG A 2 -2.78 -11.15 -2.81
N ALA A 3 -2.54 -10.42 -1.73
CA ALA A 3 -1.61 -9.30 -1.73
C ALA A 3 -0.93 -9.12 -0.38
N SER A 4 0.21 -8.46 -0.40
CA SER A 4 0.94 -7.95 0.75
C SER A 4 0.79 -6.42 0.77
N ILE A 5 0.26 -5.85 1.85
CA ILE A 5 0.02 -4.41 1.96
C ILE A 5 1.03 -3.76 2.88
N TYR A 6 1.76 -2.80 2.31
CA TYR A 6 2.70 -1.95 3.02
C TYR A 6 2.07 -0.59 3.24
N ARG A 7 2.01 -0.17 4.50
CA ARG A 7 1.51 1.16 4.85
C ARG A 7 2.67 2.15 4.78
N LEU A 8 2.51 3.18 3.97
CA LEU A 8 3.56 4.18 3.72
C LEU A 8 3.38 5.45 4.55
N ARG A 9 2.21 5.66 5.14
CA ARG A 9 1.88 6.85 5.93
C ARG A 9 1.21 6.50 7.25
N ALA A 10 1.27 7.43 8.19
CA ALA A 10 0.44 7.43 9.40
C ALA A 10 -0.28 8.78 9.47
N SER A 11 -1.60 8.78 9.26
CA SER A 11 -2.43 10.00 9.25
C SER A 11 -1.86 11.12 8.35
N GLY A 12 -1.40 10.75 7.16
CA GLY A 12 -0.83 11.67 6.17
C GLY A 12 0.67 11.91 6.27
N VAL A 13 1.31 11.57 7.37
CA VAL A 13 2.76 11.75 7.54
C VAL A 13 3.48 10.55 6.90
N PRO A 14 4.45 10.77 5.97
CA PRO A 14 5.30 9.71 5.46
C PRO A 14 6.02 8.98 6.59
N LEU A 15 6.02 7.65 6.54
CA LEU A 15 6.81 6.85 7.45
C LEU A 15 8.27 6.81 6.97
N PRO A 16 9.26 6.80 7.88
CA PRO A 16 10.66 6.69 7.51
C PRO A 16 10.96 5.34 6.83
N GLN A 17 10.20 4.31 7.21
CA GLN A 17 10.16 3.02 6.54
C GLN A 17 8.71 2.51 6.50
N PRO A 18 8.33 1.73 5.48
CA PRO A 18 7.04 1.06 5.45
C PRO A 18 6.81 0.23 6.73
N GLN A 19 5.56 0.15 7.19
CA GLN A 19 5.23 -0.81 8.26
C GLN A 19 5.39 -2.25 7.77
N THR A 20 5.55 -3.18 8.72
CA THR A 20 5.52 -4.62 8.43
C THR A 20 4.30 -4.94 7.56
N PRO A 21 4.50 -5.63 6.43
CA PRO A 21 3.41 -5.91 5.52
C PRO A 21 2.35 -6.79 6.16
N VAL A 22 1.09 -6.51 5.82
CA VAL A 22 -0.04 -7.38 6.18
C VAL A 22 -0.50 -8.11 4.92
N VAL A 23 -0.51 -9.45 5.00
CA VAL A 23 -0.91 -10.31 3.89
C VAL A 23 -2.39 -10.65 4.00
N GLY A 24 -3.08 -10.68 2.87
CA GLY A 24 -4.50 -11.06 2.83
C GLY A 24 -5.10 -11.01 1.43
N ASP A 25 -6.41 -11.16 1.38
CA ASP A 25 -7.21 -11.02 0.16
C ASP A 25 -7.57 -9.55 -0.04
N PHE A 26 -6.90 -8.90 -0.98
CA PHE A 26 -7.20 -7.53 -1.38
C PHE A 26 -8.47 -7.46 -2.23
N ARG A 27 -9.31 -6.46 -1.95
CA ARG A 27 -10.52 -6.14 -2.69
C ARG A 27 -10.67 -4.63 -2.86
N LEU A 28 -11.03 -4.20 -4.06
CA LEU A 28 -11.46 -2.84 -4.36
C LEU A 28 -12.92 -2.88 -4.81
N THR A 29 -13.82 -2.28 -4.03
CA THR A 29 -15.27 -2.35 -4.26
C THR A 29 -15.88 -0.96 -4.34
N LYS A 30 -16.95 -0.78 -5.11
CA LYS A 30 -17.79 0.43 -5.05
C LYS A 30 -18.87 0.23 -4.00
N GLU A 31 -19.05 1.22 -3.13
CA GLU A 31 -20.04 1.19 -2.06
C GLU A 31 -20.85 2.48 -2.04
N LYS A 32 -22.13 2.36 -1.68
CA LYS A 32 -23.01 3.49 -1.45
C LYS A 32 -23.07 3.80 0.05
N ARG A 33 -22.75 5.04 0.44
CA ARG A 33 -22.92 5.56 1.81
C ARG A 33 -23.72 6.85 1.76
N GLY A 34 -24.97 6.80 2.24
CA GLY A 34 -25.93 7.86 2.00
C GLY A 34 -26.12 8.05 0.50
N ASP A 35 -25.89 9.26 0.01
CA ASP A 35 -26.01 9.62 -1.40
C ASP A 35 -24.69 9.51 -2.18
N GLU A 36 -23.56 9.26 -1.49
CA GLU A 36 -22.25 9.14 -2.14
C GLU A 36 -21.96 7.68 -2.53
N THR A 37 -21.54 7.46 -3.77
CA THR A 37 -20.91 6.20 -4.20
C THR A 37 -19.41 6.38 -4.23
N MET A 38 -18.68 5.58 -3.46
CA MET A 38 -17.23 5.68 -3.32
C MET A 38 -16.54 4.33 -3.50
N LYS A 39 -15.28 4.36 -3.92
CA LYS A 39 -14.42 3.17 -3.90
C LYS A 39 -13.91 2.93 -2.48
N VAL A 40 -13.88 1.67 -2.08
CA VAL A 40 -13.36 1.23 -0.78
C VAL A 40 -12.37 0.10 -1.04
N ALA A 41 -11.15 0.26 -0.53
CA ALA A 41 -10.12 -0.77 -0.55
C ALA A 41 -10.11 -1.52 0.79
N ARG A 42 -10.09 -2.84 0.72
CA ARG A 42 -10.07 -3.74 1.88
C ARG A 42 -9.00 -4.79 1.74
N LEU A 43 -8.46 -5.18 2.88
CA LEU A 43 -7.64 -6.38 3.02
C LEU A 43 -8.33 -7.32 3.98
N LEU A 44 -8.75 -8.49 3.49
CA LEU A 44 -9.38 -9.51 4.31
C LEU A 44 -8.32 -10.54 4.73
N GLY A 45 -8.22 -10.82 6.02
CA GLY A 45 -7.36 -11.88 6.53
C GLY A 45 -7.94 -13.27 6.26
N ASP A 46 -7.26 -14.30 6.75
CA ASP A 46 -7.67 -15.69 6.53
C ASP A 46 -9.02 -16.02 7.21
N SER A 47 -9.33 -15.34 8.32
CA SER A 47 -10.65 -15.39 9.00
C SER A 47 -11.77 -14.66 8.24
N LYS A 48 -11.48 -14.10 7.06
CA LYS A 48 -12.37 -13.22 6.27
C LYS A 48 -12.76 -11.92 6.95
N LEU A 49 -12.24 -11.64 8.14
CA LEU A 49 -12.33 -10.33 8.79
C LEU A 49 -11.33 -9.35 8.15
N GLU A 50 -11.61 -8.06 8.30
CA GLU A 50 -10.69 -7.00 7.85
C GLU A 50 -9.38 -7.09 8.65
N ALA A 51 -8.28 -7.40 7.94
CA ALA A 51 -6.92 -7.47 8.51
C ALA A 51 -6.30 -6.09 8.69
N LEU A 52 -6.78 -5.10 7.95
CA LEU A 52 -6.47 -3.68 8.09
C LEU A 52 -7.78 -2.89 8.09
N PRO A 53 -7.83 -1.73 8.79
CA PRO A 53 -8.96 -0.83 8.65
C PRO A 53 -9.19 -0.45 7.17
N PRO A 54 -10.44 -0.39 6.69
CA PRO A 54 -10.72 -0.18 5.29
C PRO A 54 -10.30 1.24 4.87
N LEU A 55 -9.78 1.33 3.65
CA LEU A 55 -9.39 2.59 3.05
C LEU A 55 -10.58 3.15 2.25
N MET A 56 -11.20 4.18 2.79
CA MET A 56 -12.37 4.85 2.21
C MET A 56 -11.94 5.87 1.14
N LYS A 57 -12.83 6.17 0.19
CA LYS A 57 -12.53 7.08 -0.95
C LYS A 57 -11.23 6.68 -1.66
N ALA A 58 -11.08 5.37 -1.86
CA ALA A 58 -9.85 4.79 -2.38
C ALA A 58 -9.61 5.20 -3.83
N ASP A 59 -8.40 5.67 -4.12
CA ASP A 59 -7.97 6.03 -5.46
C ASP A 59 -6.64 5.33 -5.80
N VAL A 60 -6.58 4.72 -6.98
CA VAL A 60 -5.42 3.97 -7.45
C VAL A 60 -4.61 4.88 -8.35
N THR A 61 -3.40 5.22 -7.94
CA THR A 61 -2.59 6.27 -8.60
C THR A 61 -1.47 5.71 -9.47
N VAL A 62 -0.89 4.57 -9.08
CA VAL A 62 0.19 3.91 -9.80
C VAL A 62 -0.13 2.43 -9.89
N VAL A 63 0.07 1.84 -11.07
CA VAL A 63 -0.05 0.40 -11.31
C VAL A 63 1.23 -0.06 -12.00
N SER A 64 1.82 -1.11 -11.48
CA SER A 64 2.94 -1.84 -12.08
C SER A 64 2.58 -3.31 -12.25
N GLU A 65 3.49 -4.08 -12.82
CA GLU A 65 3.36 -5.53 -12.93
C GLU A 65 3.21 -6.22 -11.56
N TYR A 66 3.86 -5.67 -10.53
CA TYR A 66 3.94 -6.29 -9.21
C TYR A 66 2.97 -5.70 -8.19
N GLY A 67 2.26 -4.61 -8.53
CA GLY A 67 1.43 -3.96 -7.52
C GLY A 67 0.81 -2.65 -7.93
N MET A 68 0.25 -1.97 -6.94
CA MET A 68 -0.36 -0.66 -7.11
C MET A 68 -0.25 0.20 -5.85
N VAL A 69 -0.31 1.52 -6.03
CA VAL A 69 -0.44 2.47 -4.92
C VAL A 69 -1.89 2.90 -4.81
N VAL A 70 -2.44 2.81 -3.60
CA VAL A 70 -3.82 3.20 -3.28
C VAL A 70 -3.80 4.28 -2.20
N HIS A 71 -4.42 5.42 -2.48
CA HIS A 71 -4.62 6.51 -1.54
C HIS A 71 -6.05 6.50 -1.04
N GLY A 72 -6.28 6.96 0.19
CA GLY A 72 -7.62 7.17 0.70
C GLY A 72 -7.61 7.61 2.15
N ILE A 73 -8.75 7.41 2.83
CA ILE A 73 -8.95 7.83 4.21
C ILE A 73 -9.18 6.60 5.08
N GLU A 74 -8.38 6.48 6.14
CA GLU A 74 -8.43 5.37 7.10
C GLU A 74 -8.94 5.88 8.46
N ALA A 75 -9.70 5.05 9.16
CA ALA A 75 -10.10 5.30 10.55
C ALA A 75 -9.00 4.83 11.51
N HIS A 76 -8.62 5.68 12.44
CA HIS A 76 -7.68 5.39 13.52
C HIS A 76 -8.40 5.47 14.87
N SER A 77 -8.38 4.36 15.62
CA SER A 77 -8.79 4.37 17.02
C SER A 77 -7.60 4.70 17.92
N ARG A 78 -7.79 5.64 18.85
CA ARG A 78 -6.87 5.86 19.97
C ARG A 78 -7.30 4.93 21.10
N GLY A 79 -6.84 3.67 21.10
CA GLY A 79 -7.27 2.63 22.04
C GLY A 79 -7.63 3.14 23.45
N GLY A 80 -8.92 3.05 23.80
CA GLY A 80 -9.50 3.52 25.05
C GLY A 80 -11.03 3.35 25.07
N LEU A 81 -11.61 3.14 26.26
CA LEU A 81 -13.02 2.80 26.49
C LEU A 81 -14.04 3.83 25.96
N LYS A 82 -13.59 5.04 25.60
CA LYS A 82 -14.33 6.12 24.93
C LYS A 82 -13.48 6.79 23.85
N SER A 83 -12.85 5.99 23.00
CA SER A 83 -11.94 6.50 21.98
C SER A 83 -12.70 7.22 20.87
N SER A 84 -12.34 8.48 20.61
CA SER A 84 -12.78 9.19 19.41
C SER A 84 -12.07 8.59 18.19
N VAL A 85 -12.86 8.23 17.17
CA VAL A 85 -12.32 7.78 15.88
C VAL A 85 -11.79 9.00 15.14
N ARG A 86 -10.51 8.97 14.77
CA ARG A 86 -9.92 9.99 13.89
C ARG A 86 -9.82 9.44 12.48
N TRP A 87 -10.22 10.23 11.51
CA TRP A 87 -10.07 9.91 10.10
C TRP A 87 -8.86 10.66 9.56
N GLY A 88 -7.99 9.96 8.85
CA GLY A 88 -6.76 10.54 8.32
C GLY A 88 -6.39 9.98 6.96
N PRO A 89 -5.68 10.75 6.13
CA PRO A 89 -5.19 10.25 4.86
C PRO A 89 -4.18 9.12 5.08
N GLN A 90 -4.22 8.15 4.18
CA GLN A 90 -3.38 6.97 4.21
C GLN A 90 -3.02 6.56 2.78
N THR A 91 -1.83 5.97 2.64
CA THR A 91 -1.33 5.38 1.40
C THR A 91 -0.93 3.94 1.65
N TRP A 92 -1.53 3.04 0.89
CA TRP A 92 -1.18 1.63 0.80
C TRP A 92 -0.37 1.39 -0.46
N TRP A 93 0.74 0.71 -0.34
CA TRP A 93 1.34 0.01 -1.47
C TRP A 93 0.92 -1.45 -1.41
N VAL A 94 0.20 -1.88 -2.44
CA VAL A 94 -0.41 -3.20 -2.56
C VAL A 94 0.46 -4.01 -3.50
N PHE A 95 1.27 -4.90 -2.94
CA PHE A 95 2.09 -5.83 -3.69
C PHE A 95 1.28 -7.09 -3.99
N ILE A 96 1.04 -7.38 -5.27
CA ILE A 96 0.20 -8.48 -5.71
C ILE A 96 1.04 -9.76 -5.72
N LEU A 97 0.59 -10.77 -4.98
CA LEU A 97 1.29 -12.05 -4.86
C LEU A 97 0.87 -12.95 -6.03
N THR A 98 1.44 -12.69 -7.21
CA THR A 98 1.40 -13.59 -8.37
C THR A 98 2.52 -14.62 -8.29
N GLU A 99 2.44 -15.71 -9.07
CA GLU A 99 3.54 -16.68 -9.17
C GLU A 99 4.87 -16.00 -9.56
N HIS A 100 4.83 -15.12 -10.56
CA HIS A 100 5.99 -14.35 -10.99
C HIS A 100 6.57 -13.46 -9.88
N ALA A 101 5.71 -12.83 -9.08
CA ALA A 101 6.15 -12.03 -7.94
C ALA A 101 6.76 -12.89 -6.83
N ILE A 102 6.21 -14.09 -6.58
CA ILE A 102 6.74 -15.00 -5.57
C ILE A 102 8.13 -15.48 -6.00
N GLU A 103 8.29 -15.98 -7.23
CA GLU A 103 9.59 -16.45 -7.75
C GLU A 103 10.65 -15.34 -7.71
N ARG A 104 10.27 -14.10 -7.99
CA ARG A 104 11.20 -12.96 -8.02
C ARG A 104 11.63 -12.50 -6.62
N PHE A 105 10.75 -12.58 -5.62
CA PHE A 105 10.96 -11.94 -4.31
C PHE A 105 10.86 -12.92 -3.12
N GLU A 106 10.99 -14.23 -3.37
CA GLU A 106 10.72 -15.33 -2.40
C GLU A 106 11.42 -15.14 -1.03
N SER A 107 12.58 -14.50 -1.01
CA SER A 107 13.42 -14.29 0.18
C SER A 107 13.69 -12.82 0.53
N GLU A 108 13.03 -11.87 -0.13
CA GLU A 108 13.37 -10.44 -0.01
C GLU A 108 12.14 -9.58 0.29
N ASN A 109 12.37 -8.39 0.86
CA ASN A 109 11.34 -7.37 0.96
C ASN A 109 11.19 -6.67 -0.39
N PRO A 110 10.09 -6.87 -1.14
CA PRO A 110 9.96 -6.35 -2.49
C PRO A 110 10.06 -4.82 -2.57
N LEU A 111 9.72 -4.07 -1.50
CA LEU A 111 9.94 -2.62 -1.48
C LEU A 111 11.42 -2.23 -1.49
N GLU A 112 12.24 -2.97 -0.76
CA GLU A 112 13.68 -2.68 -0.66
C GLU A 112 14.37 -3.05 -1.98
N THR A 113 14.10 -4.25 -2.50
CA THR A 113 14.64 -4.72 -3.79
C THR A 113 14.30 -3.75 -4.92
N MET A 114 13.03 -3.34 -5.06
CA MET A 114 12.64 -2.37 -6.11
C MET A 114 13.24 -0.98 -5.89
N ALA A 115 13.39 -0.52 -4.64
CA ALA A 115 14.02 0.76 -4.36
C ALA A 115 15.51 0.75 -4.74
N ASP A 116 16.22 -0.34 -4.48
CA ASP A 116 17.64 -0.47 -4.80
C ASP A 116 17.89 -0.63 -6.30
N GLU A 117 17.00 -1.33 -7.03
CA GLU A 117 17.01 -1.36 -8.50
C GLU A 117 16.80 0.04 -9.09
N PHE A 118 15.84 0.81 -8.56
CA PHE A 118 15.59 2.17 -9.03
C PHE A 118 16.80 3.08 -8.78
N ARG A 119 17.48 2.94 -7.64
CA ARG A 119 18.74 3.66 -7.35
C ARG A 119 19.85 3.24 -8.31
N SER A 120 19.97 1.94 -8.60
CA SER A 120 20.99 1.38 -9.49
C SER A 120 20.80 1.82 -10.95
N THR A 121 19.56 1.87 -11.41
CA THR A 121 19.22 2.36 -12.75
C THR A 121 19.38 3.89 -12.85
N SER A 122 19.02 4.62 -11.80
CA SER A 122 19.17 6.08 -11.74
C SER A 122 20.63 6.54 -11.63
N SER A 123 21.51 5.73 -11.02
CA SER A 123 22.94 6.05 -10.87
C SER A 123 23.72 5.89 -12.18
N ILE A 124 23.33 4.94 -13.04
CA ILE A 124 23.89 4.76 -14.39
C ILE A 124 23.62 5.99 -15.28
N GLY A 125 22.48 6.68 -15.09
CA GLY A 125 22.13 7.88 -15.84
C GLY A 125 22.93 9.14 -15.51
N ARG A 126 23.68 9.19 -14.39
CA ARG A 126 24.47 10.37 -13.98
C ARG A 126 25.92 10.38 -14.47
N ALA A 127 26.40 9.31 -15.12
CA ALA A 127 27.81 9.13 -15.45
C ALA A 127 28.26 9.68 -16.83
N ARG A 128 27.54 10.64 -17.44
CA ARG A 128 27.99 11.29 -18.68
C ARG A 128 28.04 12.80 -18.55
N LYS A 129 29.13 13.30 -17.96
CA LYS A 129 29.64 14.64 -18.27
C LYS A 129 30.92 14.44 -19.11
N PRO A 130 30.96 14.87 -20.38
CA PRO A 130 32.20 14.77 -21.14
C PRO A 130 33.24 15.72 -20.52
N PRO A 131 34.54 15.36 -20.54
CA PRO A 131 35.58 16.32 -20.21
C PRO A 131 35.58 17.41 -21.29
N GLY A 132 35.44 18.66 -20.85
CA GLY A 132 35.77 19.83 -21.66
C GLY A 132 37.25 20.14 -21.57
#